data_AF-X0VWI2-F1
#
_entry.id   AF-X0VWI2-F1
#
_cell.length_a   1.000
_cell.length_b   1.000
_cell.length_c   1.000
_cell.angle_alpha   90.00
_cell.angle_beta   90.00
_cell.angle_gamma   90.00
#
_symmetry.space_group_name_H-M   'P 1'
#
loop_
_entity.id
_entity.type
_entity.pdbx_description
1 polymer ?
#
loop_
_entity_poly.entity_id
_entity_poly.type
_entity_poly.pdbx_seq_one_letter_code
_entity_poly.pdbx_strand_id
1 'polypeptide(L)'
;IKPQMGMGNYWRVSQEYLLLGVRGGQRFMRHDLMSWGEYPRGKHSAKPEEVRELIVKAGLAPRLELFGRKPIYKSSWIVWGNEIKREDFDIMWEGALNDPEKRNVQTEFSRRSARQEGHYTLFD
;
A
#
# COMPACT_ATOMS: atom_id res chain seq x y z
N ILE A 1 -17.01 5.27 -0.39
CA ILE A 1 -18.49 5.27 -0.31
C ILE A 1 -19.04 4.67 -1.59
N LYS A 2 -20.03 3.80 -1.46
CA LYS A 2 -20.76 3.18 -2.57
C LYS A 2 -22.04 3.99 -2.80
N PRO A 3 -22.32 4.43 -4.03
CA PRO A 3 -23.55 5.16 -4.35
C PRO A 3 -24.81 4.27 -4.27
N GLN A 4 -24.66 2.96 -4.08
CA GLN A 4 -25.75 1.97 -4.07
C GLN A 4 -26.03 1.49 -2.65
N MET A 5 -27.30 1.23 -2.36
CA MET A 5 -27.74 0.63 -1.10
C MET A 5 -27.23 -0.82 -1.00
N GLY A 6 -26.44 -1.12 0.03
CA GLY A 6 -25.96 -2.49 0.27
C GLY A 6 -26.89 -3.32 1.14
N MET A 7 -26.37 -4.45 1.62
CA MET A 7 -27.10 -5.36 2.51
C MET A 7 -26.95 -4.93 3.98
N GLY A 8 -27.73 -5.54 4.89
CA GLY A 8 -27.65 -5.30 6.35
C GLY A 8 -29.01 -5.35 7.03
N ASN A 9 -29.05 -5.73 8.31
CA ASN A 9 -30.29 -5.96 9.06
C ASN A 9 -30.89 -4.69 9.70
N TYR A 10 -30.05 -3.69 9.97
CA TYR A 10 -30.49 -2.42 10.58
C TYR A 10 -30.26 -1.26 9.62
N TRP A 11 -28.99 -0.90 9.39
CA TRP A 11 -28.59 0.06 8.35
C TRP A 11 -27.93 -0.69 7.20
N ARG A 12 -28.23 -0.25 5.98
CA ARG A 12 -27.68 -0.85 4.76
C ARG A 12 -26.25 -0.37 4.58
N VAL A 13 -25.31 -1.31 4.48
CA VAL A 13 -23.88 -1.02 4.36
C VAL A 13 -23.59 -0.41 3.00
N SER A 14 -23.29 0.89 2.96
CA SER A 14 -22.89 1.61 1.74
C SER A 14 -21.39 1.94 1.70
N GLN A 15 -20.58 1.40 2.61
CA GLN A 15 -19.15 1.69 2.67
C GLN A 15 -18.30 0.44 2.91
N GLU A 16 -17.04 0.51 2.51
CA GLU A 16 -16.00 -0.45 2.85
C GLU A 16 -14.90 0.32 3.56
N TYR A 17 -14.42 -0.20 4.70
CA TYR A 17 -13.36 0.42 5.48
C TYR A 17 -11.99 -0.12 5.06
N LEU A 18 -11.02 0.77 4.97
CA LEU A 18 -9.59 0.43 4.89
C LEU A 18 -8.94 0.83 6.22
N LEU A 19 -8.50 -0.17 6.99
CA LEU A 19 -7.85 0.07 8.27
C LEU A 19 -6.35 0.27 8.07
N LEU A 20 -5.78 1.31 8.68
CA LEU A 20 -4.35 1.59 8.65
C LEU A 20 -3.68 0.99 9.89
N GLY A 21 -2.77 0.04 9.67
CA GLY A 21 -1.84 -0.43 10.70
C GLY A 21 -0.47 0.22 10.53
N VAL A 22 0.14 0.67 11.63
CA VAL A 22 1.48 1.25 11.61
C VAL A 22 2.38 0.45 12.55
N ARG A 23 3.59 0.14 12.07
CA ARG A 23 4.67 -0.43 12.88
C ARG A 23 5.86 0.54 12.85
N GLY A 24 6.42 0.87 14.02
CA GLY A 24 7.49 1.86 14.14
C GLY A 24 7.00 3.30 13.93
N GLY A 25 7.88 4.20 13.49
CA GLY A 25 7.61 5.63 13.34
C GLY A 25 7.17 6.07 11.93
N GLN A 26 6.56 5.19 11.13
CA GLN A 26 6.21 5.50 9.75
C GLN A 26 5.07 6.53 9.68
N ARG A 27 5.23 7.54 8.82
CA ARG A 27 4.23 8.61 8.60
C ARG A 27 3.97 8.78 7.12
N PHE A 28 2.79 9.31 6.78
CA PHE A 28 2.50 9.73 5.42
C PHE A 28 3.33 10.96 5.08
N MET A 29 3.78 11.05 3.82
CA MET A 29 4.52 12.19 3.30
C MET A 29 3.61 13.37 2.93
N ARG A 30 2.30 13.13 2.86
CA ARG A 30 1.27 14.10 2.47
C ARG A 30 0.23 14.28 3.56
N HIS A 31 -0.28 15.51 3.67
CA HIS A 31 -1.31 15.90 4.64
C HIS A 31 -2.62 16.37 3.98
N ASP A 32 -2.69 16.31 2.65
CA ASP A 32 -3.84 16.75 1.84
C ASP A 32 -4.66 15.58 1.28
N LEU A 33 -4.46 14.37 1.82
CA LEU A 33 -5.21 13.17 1.43
C LEU A 33 -6.41 13.00 2.37
N MET A 34 -7.61 12.93 1.78
CA MET A 34 -8.84 12.69 2.51
C MET A 34 -8.93 11.25 3.03
N SER A 35 -9.52 11.08 4.21
CA SER A 35 -9.75 9.75 4.82
C SER A 35 -10.90 8.97 4.20
N TRP A 36 -11.62 9.56 3.24
CA TRP A 36 -12.74 8.96 2.54
C TRP A 36 -12.74 9.39 1.08
N GLY A 37 -13.39 8.58 0.24
CA GLY A 37 -13.64 8.88 -1.16
C GLY A 37 -14.87 8.14 -1.64
N GLU A 38 -15.45 8.58 -2.75
CA GLU A 38 -16.53 7.90 -3.46
C GLU A 38 -15.98 7.28 -4.74
N TYR A 39 -16.27 5.99 -4.96
CA TYR A 39 -15.73 5.25 -6.10
C TYR A 39 -16.84 4.46 -6.78
N PRO A 40 -16.80 4.33 -8.12
CA PRO A 40 -17.76 3.53 -8.85
C PRO A 40 -17.64 2.05 -8.45
N ARG A 41 -18.77 1.33 -8.47
CA ARG A 41 -18.78 -0.10 -8.19
C ARG A 41 -18.15 -0.86 -9.36
N GLY A 42 -17.06 -1.56 -9.09
CA GLY A 42 -16.42 -2.48 -10.04
C GLY A 42 -17.01 -3.90 -10.01
N LYS A 43 -16.21 -4.86 -10.48
CA LYS A 43 -16.52 -6.30 -10.43
C LYS A 43 -16.75 -6.77 -9.00
N HIS A 44 -17.43 -7.90 -8.83
CA HIS A 44 -17.72 -8.46 -7.51
C HIS A 44 -16.43 -8.61 -6.67
N SER A 45 -16.44 -8.07 -5.45
CA SER A 45 -15.30 -8.02 -4.52
C SER A 45 -14.06 -7.24 -5.00
N ALA A 46 -14.08 -6.63 -6.20
CA ALA A 46 -12.99 -5.79 -6.67
C ALA A 46 -12.98 -4.47 -5.90
N LYS A 47 -11.84 -4.18 -5.26
CA LYS A 47 -11.59 -2.90 -4.61
C LYS A 47 -11.25 -1.85 -5.67
N PRO A 48 -11.50 -0.55 -5.41
CA PRO A 48 -11.14 0.52 -6.35
C PRO A 48 -9.63 0.57 -6.58
N GLU A 49 -9.22 0.77 -7.83
CA GLU A 49 -7.79 0.86 -8.23
C GLU A 49 -7.14 2.12 -7.65
N GLU A 50 -7.93 3.19 -7.51
CA GLU A 50 -7.56 4.50 -6.98
C GLU A 50 -6.99 4.42 -5.55
N VAL A 51 -7.35 3.39 -4.78
CA VAL A 51 -6.78 3.16 -3.45
C VAL A 51 -5.27 2.91 -3.54
N ARG A 52 -4.80 2.21 -4.58
CA ARG A 52 -3.36 1.99 -4.79
C ARG A 52 -2.64 3.29 -5.08
N GLU A 53 -3.24 4.16 -5.89
CA GLU A 53 -2.68 5.48 -6.19
C GLU A 53 -2.61 6.37 -4.95
N LEU A 54 -3.63 6.33 -4.10
CA LEU A 54 -3.62 7.06 -2.82
C LEU A 54 -2.49 6.58 -1.91
N ILE A 55 -2.24 5.27 -1.84
CA ILE A 55 -1.14 4.70 -1.05
C ILE A 55 0.22 5.14 -1.60
N VAL A 56 0.39 5.20 -2.93
CA VAL A 56 1.60 5.73 -3.56
C VAL A 56 1.77 7.22 -3.24
N LYS A 57 0.71 8.03 -3.39
CA LYS A 57 0.72 9.47 -3.06
C LYS A 57 1.03 9.71 -1.59
N ALA A 58 0.58 8.84 -0.68
CA ALA A 58 0.90 8.90 0.74
C ALA A 58 2.40 8.67 1.03
N GLY A 59 3.18 8.22 0.05
CA GLY A 59 4.62 7.97 0.18
C GLY A 59 4.95 6.66 0.87
N LEU A 60 4.01 5.71 0.92
CA LEU A 60 4.22 4.42 1.60
C LEU A 60 4.96 3.45 0.69
N ALA A 61 6.26 3.21 0.95
CA ALA A 61 7.10 2.26 0.21
C ALA A 61 7.94 1.40 1.18
N PRO A 62 8.34 0.16 0.80
CA PRO A 62 7.90 -0.60 -0.39
C PRO A 62 6.44 -1.08 -0.28
N ARG A 63 5.84 -1.50 -1.40
CA ARG A 63 4.40 -1.85 -1.50
C ARG A 63 4.21 -3.31 -1.92
N LEU A 64 3.50 -4.06 -1.09
CA LEU A 64 3.07 -5.44 -1.37
C LEU A 64 1.56 -5.53 -1.20
N GLU A 65 0.87 -6.01 -2.22
CA GLU A 65 -0.54 -6.38 -2.13
C GLU A 65 -0.66 -7.90 -1.96
N LEU A 66 -1.34 -8.32 -0.90
CA LEU A 66 -1.65 -9.72 -0.64
C LEU A 66 -3.07 -10.04 -1.12
N PHE A 67 -3.26 -11.28 -1.59
CA PHE A 67 -4.52 -11.79 -2.16
C PHE A 67 -4.99 -11.02 -3.39
N GLY A 68 -4.05 -10.38 -4.09
CA GLY A 68 -4.33 -9.70 -5.34
C GLY A 68 -4.61 -10.70 -6.46
N ARG A 69 -5.45 -10.30 -7.41
CA ARG A 69 -5.94 -11.17 -8.51
C ARG A 69 -5.50 -10.72 -9.89
N LYS A 70 -4.82 -9.59 -9.98
CA LYS A 70 -4.39 -8.98 -11.24
C LYS A 70 -2.96 -8.47 -11.08
N PRO A 71 -2.07 -8.76 -12.04
CA PRO A 71 -0.74 -8.18 -12.03
C PRO A 71 -0.76 -6.70 -12.39
N ILE A 72 0.21 -5.96 -11.86
CA ILE A 72 0.39 -4.52 -12.08
C ILE A 72 1.81 -4.27 -12.56
N TYR A 73 2.00 -4.39 -13.87
CA TYR A 73 3.29 -4.18 -14.51
C TYR A 73 3.70 -2.71 -14.49
N LYS A 74 5.01 -2.46 -14.58
CA LYS A 74 5.60 -1.11 -14.66
C LYS A 74 5.14 -0.20 -13.50
N SER A 75 5.04 -0.78 -12.30
CA SER A 75 4.65 -0.06 -11.09
C SER A 75 5.57 -0.41 -9.93
N SER A 76 5.43 0.33 -8.84
CA SER A 76 6.14 0.10 -7.58
C SER A 76 5.48 -0.97 -6.68
N TRP A 77 4.40 -1.59 -7.18
CA TRP A 77 3.66 -2.63 -6.47
C TRP A 77 4.19 -4.01 -6.82
N ILE A 78 4.34 -4.83 -5.79
CA ILE A 78 4.42 -6.28 -5.93
C ILE A 78 3.05 -6.83 -5.55
N VAL A 79 2.50 -7.73 -6.35
CA VAL A 79 1.20 -8.36 -6.07
C VAL A 79 1.41 -9.86 -5.88
N TRP A 80 0.89 -10.38 -4.77
CA TRP A 80 0.90 -11.80 -4.46
C TRP A 80 -0.52 -12.32 -4.28
N GLY A 81 -0.85 -13.44 -4.90
CA GLY A 81 -2.13 -14.10 -4.77
C GLY A 81 -2.21 -15.37 -5.61
N ASN A 82 -3.23 -16.18 -5.37
CA ASN A 82 -3.42 -17.48 -6.03
C ASN A 82 -3.78 -17.38 -7.53
N GLU A 83 -4.25 -16.21 -7.98
CA GLU A 83 -4.55 -15.93 -9.39
C GLU A 83 -3.39 -15.22 -10.10
N ILE A 84 -2.28 -14.94 -9.40
CA ILE A 84 -1.08 -14.37 -9.99
C ILE A 84 -0.17 -15.51 -10.44
N LYS A 85 0.10 -15.57 -11.75
CA LYS A 85 1.03 -16.55 -12.29
C LYS A 85 2.46 -16.24 -11.86
N ARG A 86 3.30 -17.28 -11.84
CA ARG A 86 4.70 -17.11 -11.42
C ARG A 86 5.44 -16.13 -12.33
N GLU A 87 5.21 -16.20 -13.63
CA GLU A 87 5.88 -15.34 -14.62
C GLU A 87 5.48 -13.88 -14.42
N ASP A 88 4.21 -13.63 -14.10
CA ASP A 88 3.73 -12.28 -13.81
C ASP A 88 4.36 -11.72 -12.53
N PHE A 89 4.49 -12.56 -11.51
CA PHE A 89 5.17 -12.19 -10.26
C PHE A 89 6.63 -11.81 -10.53
N ASP A 90 7.35 -12.62 -11.30
CA ASP A 90 8.76 -12.39 -11.61
C ASP A 90 8.95 -11.08 -12.40
N ILE A 91 8.09 -10.79 -13.38
CA ILE A 91 8.11 -9.51 -14.12
C ILE A 91 7.85 -8.32 -13.19
N MET A 92 6.87 -8.42 -12.29
CA MET A 92 6.58 -7.35 -11.32
C MET A 92 7.73 -7.18 -10.32
N TRP A 93 8.34 -8.28 -9.88
CA TRP A 93 9.48 -8.26 -8.97
C TRP A 93 10.65 -7.50 -9.58
N GLU A 94 11.05 -7.85 -10.80
CA GLU A 94 12.11 -7.17 -11.54
C GLU A 94 11.76 -5.71 -11.81
N GLY A 95 10.52 -5.41 -12.20
CA GLY A 95 10.05 -4.04 -12.39
C GLY A 95 10.15 -3.21 -11.10
N ALA A 96 9.75 -3.79 -9.98
CA ALA A 96 9.79 -3.12 -8.68
C ALA A 96 11.22 -2.98 -8.15
N LEU A 97 12.18 -3.85 -8.50
CA LEU A 97 13.60 -3.69 -8.15
C LEU A 97 14.24 -2.50 -8.87
N ASN A 98 13.82 -2.25 -10.10
CA ASN A 98 14.34 -1.19 -10.95
C ASN A 98 13.65 0.18 -10.72
N ASP A 99 12.72 0.25 -9.77
CA ASP A 99 12.03 1.49 -9.39
C ASP A 99 12.97 2.46 -8.66
N PRO A 100 13.22 3.68 -9.20
CA PRO A 100 14.08 4.68 -8.57
C PRO A 100 13.60 5.11 -7.18
N GLU A 101 12.31 4.99 -6.84
CA GLU A 101 11.81 5.32 -5.49
C GLU A 101 12.38 4.38 -4.40
N LYS A 102 12.72 3.13 -4.73
CA LYS A 102 13.30 2.18 -3.75
C LYS A 102 14.74 2.52 -3.33
N ARG A 103 15.53 3.18 -4.18
CA ARG A 103 16.92 3.57 -3.85
C ARG A 103 16.98 4.50 -2.64
N ASN A 104 15.96 5.35 -2.47
CA ASN A 104 15.87 6.25 -1.33
C ASN A 104 15.43 5.54 -0.05
N VAL A 105 14.55 4.54 -0.13
CA VAL A 105 14.06 3.80 1.04
C VAL A 105 15.18 2.99 1.71
N GLN A 106 16.03 2.30 0.94
CA GLN A 106 17.15 1.54 1.50
C GLN A 106 18.14 2.45 2.25
N THR A 107 18.39 3.64 1.69
CA THR A 107 19.30 4.63 2.25
C THR A 107 18.73 5.28 3.51
N GLU A 108 17.42 5.53 3.55
CA GLU A 108 16.74 6.13 4.69
C GLU A 108 16.52 5.13 5.84
N PHE A 109 16.26 3.85 5.52
CA PHE A 109 16.18 2.77 6.52
C PHE A 109 17.54 2.56 7.19
N SER A 110 18.64 2.47 6.42
CA SER A 110 19.99 2.41 7.00
C SER A 110 20.33 3.64 7.85
N ARG A 111 19.97 4.85 7.43
CA ARG A 111 20.19 6.08 8.22
C ARG A 111 19.38 6.12 9.52
N ARG A 112 18.16 5.58 9.51
CA ARG A 112 17.29 5.54 10.70
C ARG A 112 17.72 4.44 11.68
N SER A 113 18.14 3.27 11.20
CA SER A 113 18.74 2.22 12.04
C SER A 113 20.03 2.69 12.70
N ALA A 114 20.93 3.36 11.95
CA ALA A 114 22.16 3.92 12.50
C ALA A 114 21.93 5.01 13.57
N ARG A 115 20.84 5.78 13.47
CA ARG A 115 20.42 6.75 14.49
C ARG A 115 19.90 6.10 15.78
N GLN A 116 19.32 4.91 15.70
CA GLN A 116 18.87 4.15 16.87
C GLN A 116 20.04 3.48 17.61
N GLU A 117 21.08 3.06 16.90
CA GLU A 117 22.28 2.47 17.51
C GLU A 117 23.19 3.52 18.19
N GLY A 118 23.28 4.74 17.65
CA GLY A 118 24.07 5.83 18.24
C GLY A 118 23.54 6.40 19.56
N HIS A 119 22.39 5.94 20.06
CA HIS A 119 21.81 6.36 21.35
C HIS A 119 22.22 5.46 22.53
N TYR A 120 22.95 4.36 22.29
CA TYR A 120 23.36 3.41 23.31
C TYR A 120 24.86 3.47 23.71
N THR A 121 25.64 4.45 23.21
CA THR A 121 27.09 4.53 23.47
C THR A 121 27.53 5.70 24.36
N LEU A 122 26.62 6.30 25.14
CA LEU A 122 26.95 7.37 26.09
C LEU A 122 26.39 7.11 27.50
N PHE A 123 26.55 5.89 27.99
CA PHE A 123 26.49 5.57 29.43
C PHE A 123 27.39 4.37 29.68
N ASP A 124 28.70 4.61 29.77
CA ASP A 124 29.68 3.82 30.53
C ASP A 124 30.72 4.80 31.10
#